data_AF-A0A2V9ZUB2-F1
#
_entry.id   AF-A0A2V9ZUB2-F1
#
_cell.length_a   1.000
_cell.length_b   1.000
_cell.length_c   1.000
_cell.angle_alpha   90.00
_cell.angle_beta   90.00
_cell.angle_gamma   90.00
#
_symmetry.space_group_name_H-M   'P 1'
#
loop_
_entity.id
_entity.type
_entity.pdbx_description
1 polymer ?
#
loop_
_entity_poly.entity_id
_entity_poly.type
_entity_poly.pdbx_seq_one_letter_code
_entity_poly.pdbx_strand_id
1 'polypeptide(L)'
;MHFKSILVSAVTFTISFIPFTVASPASEPCTLPQDLQREVSARYPKAKVVSLVDLEEDDRKFFKADHHDNCPGLVKVDFYGDGKPTLAFILIMQGDARDHVQLVVAHLVGNTWETTN
;
A
#
# COMPACT_ATOMS: atom_id res chain seq x y z
N MET A 1 54.94 22.73 51.32
CA MET A 1 53.51 22.34 51.20
C MET A 1 52.75 23.50 50.61
N HIS A 2 52.09 23.30 49.45
CA HIS A 2 50.93 24.00 48.88
C HIS A 2 51.07 24.05 47.34
N PHE A 3 50.48 23.06 46.66
CA PHE A 3 50.18 23.15 45.23
C PHE A 3 48.68 22.91 45.05
N LYS A 4 48.00 23.89 44.47
CA LYS A 4 46.54 23.95 44.29
C LYS A 4 46.12 22.99 43.17
N SER A 5 45.11 22.16 43.44
CA SER A 5 44.41 21.38 42.40
C SER A 5 43.49 22.28 41.58
N ILE A 6 43.62 22.22 40.26
CA ILE A 6 42.65 22.76 39.30
C ILE A 6 41.85 21.56 38.76
N LEU A 7 40.57 21.48 39.12
CA LEU A 7 39.62 20.53 38.54
C LEU A 7 39.13 21.09 37.21
N VAL A 8 39.56 20.48 36.10
CA VAL A 8 39.00 20.75 34.77
C VAL A 8 37.81 19.80 34.57
N SER A 9 36.60 20.34 34.62
CA SER A 9 35.37 19.60 34.37
C SER A 9 35.12 19.49 32.86
N ALA A 10 35.37 18.31 32.28
CA ALA A 10 35.06 18.04 30.88
C ALA A 10 33.55 17.74 30.73
N VAL A 11 32.80 18.69 30.18
CA VAL A 11 31.39 18.50 29.80
C VAL A 11 31.37 17.89 28.41
N THR A 12 31.24 16.57 28.32
CA THR A 12 30.98 15.85 27.06
C THR A 12 29.56 16.08 26.61
N PHE A 13 29.38 16.88 25.57
CA PHE A 13 28.09 17.13 24.91
C PHE A 13 27.78 15.96 23.96
N THR A 14 26.94 15.03 24.39
CA THR A 14 26.46 13.93 23.54
C THR A 14 25.38 14.46 22.60
N ILE A 15 25.70 14.59 21.31
CA ILE A 15 24.74 14.91 20.26
C ILE A 15 23.94 13.63 19.95
N SER A 16 22.73 13.53 20.48
CA SER A 16 21.79 12.48 20.09
C SER A 16 21.31 12.73 18.66
N PHE A 17 21.77 11.93 17.72
CA PHE A 17 21.18 11.83 16.38
C PHE A 17 19.81 11.17 16.52
N ILE A 18 18.74 11.95 16.43
CA ILE A 18 17.38 11.44 16.26
C ILE A 18 17.24 11.10 14.77
N PRO A 19 17.06 9.83 14.38
CA PRO A 19 16.76 9.50 13.00
C PRO A 19 15.41 10.11 12.64
N PHE A 20 15.40 11.03 11.66
CA PHE A 20 14.16 11.47 11.03
C PHE A 20 13.59 10.29 10.24
N THR A 21 12.61 9.60 10.80
CA THR A 21 11.79 8.68 10.03
C THR A 21 10.91 9.52 9.11
N VAL A 22 11.28 9.61 7.83
CA VAL A 22 10.39 10.13 6.80
C VAL A 22 9.23 9.14 6.70
N ALA A 23 8.08 9.51 7.26
CA ALA A 23 6.86 8.75 7.05
C ALA A 23 6.54 8.81 5.56
N SER A 24 6.65 7.67 4.87
CA SER A 24 6.19 7.56 3.49
C SER A 24 4.71 7.92 3.48
N PRO A 25 4.24 8.81 2.58
CA PRO A 25 2.81 9.11 2.49
C PRO A 25 2.08 7.79 2.35
N ALA A 26 1.06 7.56 3.19
CA ALA A 26 0.24 6.36 3.12
C ALA A 26 -0.24 6.26 1.67
N SER A 27 0.19 5.21 0.96
CA SER A 27 -0.28 4.95 -0.40
C SER A 27 -1.79 4.95 -0.35
N GLU A 28 -2.45 5.70 -1.24
CA GLU A 28 -3.91 5.68 -1.29
C GLU A 28 -4.38 4.22 -1.32
N PRO A 29 -5.37 3.84 -0.50
CA PRO A 29 -5.61 2.46 -0.11
C PRO A 29 -5.79 1.51 -1.30
N CYS A 30 -6.28 2.02 -2.43
CA CYS A 30 -6.55 1.27 -3.66
C CYS A 30 -5.44 1.33 -4.72
N THR A 31 -4.22 1.75 -4.35
CA THR A 31 -3.08 1.84 -5.29
C THR A 31 -2.38 0.50 -5.46
N LEU A 32 -2.26 0.04 -6.70
CA LEU A 32 -1.43 -1.12 -7.03
C LEU A 32 0.06 -0.74 -7.03
N PRO A 33 0.98 -1.69 -6.73
CA PRO A 33 2.40 -1.51 -6.99
C PRO A 33 2.65 -1.02 -8.43
N GLN A 34 3.61 -0.12 -8.64
CA GLN A 34 3.78 0.59 -9.91
C GLN A 34 4.00 -0.34 -11.12
N ASP A 35 4.76 -1.41 -10.91
CA ASP A 35 5.01 -2.46 -11.89
C ASP A 35 3.74 -3.27 -12.21
N LEU A 36 2.96 -3.65 -11.20
CA LEU A 36 1.66 -4.29 -11.38
C LEU A 36 0.65 -3.36 -12.06
N GLN A 37 0.60 -2.08 -11.67
CA GLN A 37 -0.27 -1.06 -12.27
C GLN A 37 0.01 -0.95 -13.77
N ARG A 38 1.28 -1.04 -14.18
CA ARG A 38 1.66 -1.00 -15.60
C ARG A 38 1.14 -2.22 -16.36
N GLU A 39 1.31 -3.42 -15.81
CA GLU A 39 0.79 -4.67 -16.39
C GLU A 39 -0.75 -4.62 -16.52
N VAL A 40 -1.43 -4.24 -15.44
CA VAL A 40 -2.89 -4.13 -15.41
C VAL A 40 -3.40 -3.09 -16.41
N SER A 41 -2.76 -1.92 -16.50
CA SER A 41 -3.19 -0.86 -17.43
C SER A 41 -2.99 -1.25 -18.90
N ALA A 42 -1.98 -2.08 -19.19
CA ALA A 42 -1.74 -2.60 -20.54
C ALA A 42 -2.79 -3.65 -20.94
N ARG A 43 -3.18 -4.52 -20.00
CA ARG A 43 -4.14 -5.61 -20.24
C ARG A 43 -5.61 -5.17 -20.17
N TYR A 44 -5.93 -4.27 -19.27
CA TYR A 44 -7.28 -3.76 -19.00
C TYR A 44 -7.30 -2.23 -19.15
N PRO A 45 -7.24 -1.73 -20.40
CA PRO A 45 -7.22 -0.29 -20.62
C PRO A 45 -8.48 0.37 -20.06
N LYS A 46 -8.31 1.53 -19.42
CA LYS A 46 -9.37 2.32 -18.74
C LYS A 46 -10.02 1.65 -17.54
N ALA A 47 -9.56 0.48 -17.11
CA ALA A 47 -10.05 -0.13 -15.87
C ALA A 47 -9.56 0.64 -14.64
N LYS A 48 -10.36 0.63 -13.58
CA LYS A 48 -9.96 1.12 -12.25
C LYS A 48 -10.26 0.08 -11.18
N VAL A 49 -9.48 0.06 -10.11
CA VAL A 49 -9.76 -0.74 -8.92
C VAL A 49 -10.99 -0.18 -8.21
N VAL A 50 -11.91 -1.05 -7.76
CA VAL A 50 -13.07 -0.65 -6.96
C VAL A 50 -12.61 0.08 -5.69
N SER A 51 -13.15 1.27 -5.48
CA SER A 51 -12.84 2.15 -4.36
C SER A 51 -14.10 2.53 -3.59
N LEU A 52 -13.95 3.23 -2.46
CA LEU A 52 -15.08 3.66 -1.63
C LEU A 52 -16.10 4.54 -2.37
N VAL A 53 -15.65 5.32 -3.37
CA VAL A 53 -16.55 6.18 -4.16
C VAL A 53 -17.42 5.40 -5.15
N ASP A 54 -17.06 4.14 -5.40
CA ASP A 54 -17.78 3.24 -6.30
C ASP A 54 -18.88 2.45 -5.58
N LEU A 55 -18.84 2.42 -4.26
CA LEU A 55 -19.87 1.77 -3.44
C LEU A 55 -21.12 2.66 -3.32
N GLU A 56 -22.28 2.02 -3.17
CA GLU A 56 -23.51 2.72 -2.78
C GLU A 56 -23.36 3.37 -1.40
N GLU A 57 -24.22 4.34 -1.08
CA GLU A 57 -24.07 5.13 0.15
C GLU A 57 -24.07 4.27 1.41
N ASP A 58 -24.97 3.30 1.49
CA ASP A 58 -25.11 2.44 2.66
C ASP A 58 -23.95 1.42 2.73
N ASP A 59 -23.56 0.82 1.61
CA ASP A 59 -22.39 -0.07 1.55
C ASP A 59 -21.10 0.65 1.96
N ARG A 60 -20.91 1.89 1.50
CA ARG A 60 -19.78 2.73 1.91
C ARG A 60 -19.79 2.99 3.41
N LYS A 61 -20.95 3.26 4.02
CA LYS A 61 -21.07 3.48 5.46
C LYS A 61 -20.71 2.23 6.25
N PHE A 62 -21.27 1.07 5.87
CA PHE A 62 -20.98 -0.20 6.54
C PHE A 62 -19.51 -0.59 6.39
N PHE A 63 -18.97 -0.50 5.17
CA PHE A 63 -17.55 -0.79 4.93
C PHE A 63 -16.65 0.12 5.77
N LYS A 64 -16.93 1.42 5.85
CA LYS A 64 -16.13 2.34 6.69
C LYS A 64 -16.23 2.04 8.18
N ALA A 65 -17.39 1.58 8.66
CA ALA A 65 -17.57 1.19 10.05
C ALA A 65 -16.71 -0.05 10.39
N ASP A 66 -16.66 -1.03 9.49
CA ASP A 66 -16.02 -2.33 9.75
C ASP A 66 -14.54 -2.36 9.34
N HIS A 67 -14.16 -1.55 8.35
CA HIS A 67 -12.85 -1.62 7.68
C HIS A 67 -12.15 -0.26 7.55
N HIS A 68 -12.68 0.80 8.17
CA HIS A 68 -12.15 2.17 8.10
C HIS A 68 -11.94 2.64 6.66
N ASP A 69 -10.79 3.25 6.35
CA ASP A 69 -10.47 3.75 5.01
C ASP A 69 -9.69 2.71 4.18
N ASN A 70 -9.81 1.41 4.47
CA ASN A 70 -9.22 0.37 3.62
C ASN A 70 -9.83 0.37 2.21
N CYS A 71 -9.16 -0.29 1.26
CA CYS A 71 -9.69 -0.43 -0.09
C CYS A 71 -10.70 -1.59 -0.16
N PRO A 72 -11.95 -1.34 -0.60
CA PRO A 72 -12.92 -2.42 -0.79
C PRO A 72 -12.57 -3.34 -1.95
N GLY A 73 -11.90 -2.81 -2.99
CA GLY A 73 -11.56 -3.55 -4.20
C GLY A 73 -10.16 -4.16 -4.21
N LEU A 74 -9.39 -4.13 -3.13
CA LEU A 74 -8.00 -4.60 -3.11
C LEU A 74 -7.66 -5.26 -1.78
N VAL A 75 -7.15 -6.48 -1.86
CA VAL A 75 -6.63 -7.21 -0.70
C VAL A 75 -5.26 -7.81 -1.01
N LYS A 76 -4.41 -7.85 0.01
CA LYS A 76 -3.14 -8.60 0.00
C LYS A 76 -3.38 -9.92 0.71
N VAL A 77 -3.03 -11.00 0.05
CA VAL A 77 -3.32 -12.38 0.46
C VAL A 77 -2.10 -13.24 0.16
N ASP A 78 -1.93 -14.34 0.87
CA ASP A 78 -0.92 -15.35 0.53
C ASP A 78 -1.66 -16.63 0.11
N PHE A 79 -2.24 -16.61 -1.10
CA PHE A 79 -2.99 -17.76 -1.62
C PHE A 79 -2.12 -18.98 -1.90
N TYR A 80 -0.84 -18.76 -2.23
CA TYR A 80 0.07 -19.81 -2.69
C TYR A 80 0.93 -20.38 -1.56
N GLY A 81 0.98 -19.73 -0.40
CA GLY A 81 1.71 -20.19 0.79
C GLY A 81 3.22 -20.09 0.64
N ASP A 82 3.70 -19.31 -0.33
CA ASP A 82 5.11 -19.15 -0.66
C ASP A 82 5.70 -17.84 -0.12
N GLY A 83 4.88 -17.04 0.58
CA GLY A 83 5.26 -15.74 1.13
C GLY A 83 5.56 -14.69 0.06
N LYS A 84 5.24 -14.95 -1.22
CA LYS A 84 5.38 -13.97 -2.29
C LYS A 84 4.19 -13.02 -2.32
N PRO A 85 4.39 -11.76 -2.73
CA PRO A 85 3.27 -10.82 -2.89
C PRO A 85 2.18 -11.41 -3.81
N THR A 86 1.00 -11.63 -3.24
CA THR A 86 -0.21 -11.92 -4.00
C THR A 86 -1.27 -10.87 -3.67
N LEU A 87 -1.85 -10.27 -4.70
CA LEU A 87 -2.89 -9.27 -4.57
C LEU A 87 -4.12 -9.79 -5.31
N ALA A 88 -5.28 -9.67 -4.69
CA ALA A 88 -6.56 -9.86 -5.36
C ALA A 88 -7.29 -8.52 -5.40
N PHE A 89 -7.79 -8.15 -6.57
CA PHE A 89 -8.48 -6.88 -6.75
C PHE A 89 -9.60 -6.96 -7.77
N ILE A 90 -10.62 -6.14 -7.55
CA ILE A 90 -11.78 -6.03 -8.44
C ILE A 90 -11.58 -4.81 -9.32
N LEU A 91 -11.62 -5.02 -10.64
CA LEU A 91 -11.58 -3.97 -11.65
C LEU A 91 -12.98 -3.63 -12.13
N ILE A 92 -13.28 -2.35 -12.24
CA ILE A 92 -14.41 -1.83 -13.03
C ILE A 92 -13.87 -1.53 -14.43
N MET A 93 -14.35 -2.26 -15.42
CA MET A 93 -14.03 -2.03 -16.83
C MET A 93 -15.12 -1.18 -17.46
N GLN A 94 -14.73 0.00 -17.91
CA GLN A 94 -15.62 0.91 -18.63
C GLN A 94 -15.79 0.42 -20.07
N GLY A 95 -17.01 0.00 -20.41
CA GLY A 95 -17.38 -0.47 -21.75
C GLY A 95 -18.43 0.42 -22.41
N ASP A 96 -18.56 0.33 -23.73
CA ASP A 96 -19.44 1.19 -24.53
C ASP A 96 -20.95 0.98 -24.23
N ALA A 97 -21.32 -0.19 -23.70
CA ALA A 97 -22.72 -0.54 -23.40
C ALA A 97 -23.04 -0.49 -21.90
N ARG A 98 -22.20 -1.11 -21.07
CA ARG A 98 -22.30 -1.13 -19.59
C ARG A 98 -20.93 -1.40 -18.98
N ASP A 99 -20.75 -0.87 -17.78
CA ASP A 99 -19.64 -1.25 -16.93
C ASP A 99 -19.78 -2.72 -16.53
N HIS A 100 -18.65 -3.43 -16.47
CA HIS A 100 -18.59 -4.78 -15.93
C HIS A 100 -17.42 -4.91 -14.97
N VAL A 101 -17.56 -5.79 -13.99
CA VAL A 101 -16.57 -6.01 -12.94
C VAL A 101 -15.84 -7.33 -13.14
N GLN A 102 -14.54 -7.34 -12.87
CA GLN A 102 -13.72 -8.55 -12.93
C GLN A 102 -12.80 -8.64 -11.72
N LEU A 103 -12.77 -9.81 -11.10
CA LEU A 103 -11.77 -10.16 -10.10
C LEU A 103 -10.48 -10.55 -10.81
N VAL A 104 -9.36 -9.97 -10.40
CA VAL A 104 -8.03 -10.30 -10.87
C VAL A 104 -7.18 -10.71 -9.67
N VAL A 105 -6.47 -11.82 -9.81
CA VAL A 105 -5.43 -12.24 -8.88
C VAL A 105 -4.09 -12.04 -9.55
N ALA A 106 -3.21 -11.27 -8.90
CA ALA A 106 -1.85 -11.02 -9.34
C ALA A 106 -0.86 -11.64 -8.35
N HIS A 107 0.00 -12.52 -8.84
CA HIS A 107 1.01 -13.21 -8.05
C HIS A 107 2.42 -12.89 -8.59
N LEU A 108 3.34 -12.53 -7.70
CA LEU A 108 4.70 -12.17 -8.10
C LEU A 108 5.61 -13.42 -8.19
N VAL A 109 5.88 -13.87 -9.40
CA VAL A 109 6.77 -15.00 -9.70
C VAL A 109 8.13 -14.47 -10.16
N GLY A 110 9.15 -14.66 -9.33
CA GLY A 110 10.45 -14.02 -9.55
C GLY A 110 10.33 -12.50 -9.49
N ASN A 111 10.44 -11.84 -10.64
CA ASN A 111 10.30 -10.39 -10.81
C ASN A 111 9.15 -10.00 -11.76
N THR A 112 8.24 -10.93 -12.03
CA THR A 112 7.15 -10.76 -13.00
C THR A 112 5.81 -11.02 -12.32
N TRP A 113 4.82 -10.17 -12.62
CA TRP A 113 3.45 -10.39 -12.18
C TRP A 113 2.73 -11.35 -13.13
N GLU A 114 2.29 -12.47 -12.59
CA GLU A 114 1.35 -13.37 -13.25
C GLU A 114 -0.07 -12.98 -12.84
N THR A 115 -0.95 -12.72 -13.82
CA THR A 115 -2.34 -12.30 -13.57
C THR A 115 -3.32 -13.33 -14.10
N THR A 116 -4.29 -13.70 -13.28
CA THR A 116 -5.41 -14.61 -13.59
C THR A 116 -6.74 -13.92 -13.27
N ASN A 117 -7.80 -14.19 -14.05
CA ASN A 117 -9.05 -13.43 -14.00
C ASN A 117 -10.31 -14.26 -14.31
#